data_AF-A0A1Y2I747-F1
#
_entry.id   AF-A0A1Y2I747-F1
#
_cell.length_a   1.000
_cell.length_b   1.000
_cell.length_c   1.000
_cell.angle_alpha   90.00
_cell.angle_beta   90.00
_cell.angle_gamma   90.00
#
_symmetry.space_group_name_H-M   'P 1'
#
loop_
_entity.id
_entity.type
_entity.pdbx_description
1 polymer ?
#
loop_
_entity_poly.entity_id
_entity_poly.type
_entity_poly.pdbx_seq_one_letter_code
_entity_poly.pdbx_strand_id
1 'polypeptide(L)'
;MPSFLHDERRPIVFLLIEDEEILLEDPQSTDRRAGSKEAQTDYERSREEDLRYQVLGVYKPVDRRVKPVPGVFPEDARVLRQFPEDPLATLVPLDPNPPVFEPTAKLTKERMDGLQINSDGFLWPEEEKLFQHIFRLNEKVLAFEEGDRGTFREDYFSPYIIPTIPHVPWMDKNIPIPPGIKEQ
;
A
#
# COMPACT_ATOMS: atom_id res chain seq x y z
N MET A 1 -25.40 14.52 28.22
CA MET A 1 -26.08 13.51 27.41
C MET A 1 -26.66 14.20 26.18
N PRO A 2 -25.99 14.01 25.03
CA PRO A 2 -26.64 13.44 23.85
C PRO A 2 -25.78 12.29 23.31
N SER A 3 -26.26 11.05 23.40
CA SER A 3 -26.95 10.32 22.32
C SER A 3 -26.03 9.94 21.15
N PHE A 4 -25.58 8.69 21.20
CA PHE A 4 -24.96 7.90 20.15
C PHE A 4 -25.60 8.15 18.77
N LEU A 5 -24.81 8.60 17.80
CA LEU A 5 -25.09 8.34 16.38
C LEU A 5 -24.16 7.23 15.92
N HIS A 6 -24.78 6.18 15.40
CA HIS A 6 -24.12 5.01 14.83
C HIS A 6 -23.40 5.42 13.54
N ASP A 7 -22.12 5.04 13.43
CA ASP A 7 -21.33 5.12 12.21
C ASP A 7 -21.84 4.05 11.23
N GLU A 8 -22.85 4.42 10.45
CA GLU A 8 -23.39 3.59 9.38
C GLU A 8 -22.45 3.63 8.16
N ARG A 9 -21.53 2.67 8.13
CA ARG A 9 -20.78 2.32 6.91
C ARG A 9 -21.76 1.91 5.82
N ARG A 10 -22.00 2.80 4.86
CA ARG A 10 -22.77 2.46 3.65
C ARG A 10 -21.94 1.53 2.76
N PRO A 11 -22.46 0.36 2.35
CA PRO A 11 -21.82 -0.45 1.32
C PRO A 11 -22.01 0.24 -0.04
N ILE A 12 -20.95 0.28 -0.83
CA ILE A 12 -21.00 0.77 -2.21
C ILE A 12 -21.71 -0.29 -3.06
N VAL A 13 -22.89 0.06 -3.58
CA VAL A 13 -23.66 -0.74 -4.55
C VAL A 13 -23.34 -0.22 -5.94
N PHE A 14 -22.78 -1.06 -6.80
CA PHE A 14 -22.69 -0.77 -8.23
C PHE A 14 -23.98 -1.23 -8.91
N LEU A 15 -24.73 -0.28 -9.49
CA LEU A 15 -25.86 -0.55 -10.38
C LEU A 15 -25.33 -0.64 -11.81
N LEU A 16 -25.46 -1.81 -12.42
CA LEU A 16 -25.29 -1.98 -13.86
C LEU A 16 -26.64 -1.64 -14.51
N ILE A 17 -26.65 -0.62 -15.36
CA ILE A 17 -27.77 -0.29 -16.24
C ILE A 17 -27.48 -0.98 -17.57
N GLU A 18 -28.34 -1.93 -17.92
CA GLU A 18 -28.49 -2.49 -19.26
C GLU A 18 -29.24 -1.45 -20.10
N ASP A 19 -28.68 -1.03 -21.23
CA ASP A 19 -29.44 -0.31 -22.25
C ASP A 19 -29.67 -1.23 -23.46
N GLU A 20 -30.96 -1.39 -23.76
CA GLU A 20 -31.52 -1.98 -24.96
C GLU A 20 -31.08 -1.24 -26.23
N GLU A 21 -30.97 -2.04 -27.29
CA GLU A 21 -31.22 -1.81 -28.73
C GLU A 21 -31.50 -0.37 -29.21
N ILE A 22 -31.03 0.07 -30.37
CA ILE A 22 -31.75 -0.16 -31.63
C ILE A 22 -30.89 0.32 -32.82
N LEU A 23 -30.69 -0.63 -33.75
CA LEU A 23 -30.77 -0.55 -35.21
C LEU A 23 -30.11 0.65 -35.93
N LEU A 24 -29.19 0.32 -36.83
CA LEU A 24 -29.47 0.28 -38.28
C LEU A 24 -28.15 0.16 -39.02
N GLU A 25 -27.90 -0.94 -39.71
CA GLU A 25 -27.25 -0.84 -41.03
C GLU A 25 -27.85 -1.88 -41.98
N ASP A 26 -28.38 -1.37 -43.09
CA ASP A 26 -28.45 -2.07 -44.38
C ASP A 26 -27.67 -1.17 -45.36
N PRO A 27 -26.84 -1.71 -46.26
CA PRO A 27 -27.43 -2.21 -47.49
C PRO A 27 -26.72 -3.40 -48.17
N GLN A 28 -27.57 -4.32 -48.63
CA GLN A 28 -27.55 -4.96 -49.95
C GLN A 28 -26.24 -5.62 -50.42
N SER A 29 -26.20 -6.95 -50.37
CA SER A 29 -25.77 -7.75 -51.53
C SER A 29 -26.31 -9.18 -51.43
N THR A 30 -26.89 -9.64 -52.53
CA THR A 30 -27.66 -10.87 -52.73
C THR A 30 -26.81 -12.14 -52.69
N ASP A 31 -27.27 -13.24 -52.09
CA ASP A 31 -27.83 -14.42 -52.80
C ASP A 31 -28.21 -15.54 -51.81
N ARG A 32 -29.20 -16.36 -52.18
CA ARG A 32 -29.90 -17.34 -51.34
C ARG A 32 -29.14 -18.67 -51.25
N ARG A 33 -28.99 -19.24 -50.05
CA ARG A 33 -29.09 -20.71 -49.87
C ARG A 33 -29.50 -21.09 -48.44
N ALA A 34 -30.58 -21.85 -48.35
CA ALA A 34 -31.13 -22.43 -47.13
C ALA A 34 -30.25 -23.58 -46.59
N GLY A 35 -30.17 -23.71 -45.26
CA GLY A 35 -29.66 -24.93 -44.63
C GLY A 35 -29.39 -24.84 -43.12
N SER A 36 -30.30 -25.44 -42.35
CA SER A 36 -30.12 -26.15 -41.08
C SER A 36 -29.63 -25.41 -39.81
N LYS A 37 -30.30 -25.76 -38.72
CA LYS A 37 -30.14 -25.29 -37.35
C LYS A 37 -28.92 -25.89 -36.64
N GLU A 38 -28.60 -25.24 -35.52
CA GLU A 38 -28.14 -25.80 -34.23
C GLU A 38 -26.65 -25.81 -33.86
N ALA A 39 -26.47 -25.47 -32.57
CA ALA A 39 -25.31 -25.65 -31.70
C ALA A 39 -24.13 -24.70 -31.90
N GLN A 40 -24.34 -23.42 -31.60
CA GLN A 40 -23.26 -22.52 -31.22
C GLN A 40 -22.67 -23.04 -29.90
N THR A 41 -21.52 -23.69 -30.00
CA THR A 41 -20.86 -24.34 -28.86
C THR A 41 -20.51 -23.31 -27.79
N ASP A 42 -20.61 -23.70 -26.52
CA ASP A 42 -20.32 -22.83 -25.37
C ASP A 42 -18.89 -22.23 -25.43
N TYR A 43 -17.99 -22.88 -26.17
CA TYR A 43 -16.62 -22.44 -26.46
C TYR A 43 -16.53 -21.24 -27.42
N GLU A 44 -17.46 -21.14 -28.37
CA GLU A 44 -17.54 -19.99 -29.29
C GLU A 44 -18.19 -18.79 -28.60
N ARG A 45 -19.19 -19.05 -27.75
CA ARG A 45 -19.85 -18.02 -26.94
C ARG A 45 -18.89 -17.42 -25.89
N SER A 46 -18.08 -18.26 -25.23
CA SER A 46 -17.06 -17.79 -24.28
C SER A 46 -15.96 -16.97 -24.96
N ARG A 47 -15.56 -17.36 -26.18
CA ARG A 47 -14.57 -16.63 -26.98
C ARG A 47 -15.12 -15.28 -27.48
N GLU A 48 -16.40 -15.19 -27.78
CA GLU A 48 -17.08 -13.93 -28.11
C GLU A 48 -17.26 -13.03 -26.87
N GLU A 49 -17.52 -13.59 -25.69
CA GLU A 49 -17.56 -12.85 -24.42
C GLU A 49 -16.16 -12.34 -24.02
N ASP A 50 -15.10 -13.15 -24.16
CA ASP A 50 -13.70 -12.73 -23.94
C ASP A 50 -13.25 -11.61 -24.91
N LEU A 51 -13.79 -11.59 -26.12
CA LEU A 51 -13.57 -10.50 -27.09
C LEU A 51 -14.37 -9.23 -26.76
N ARG A 52 -15.55 -9.36 -26.15
CA ARG A 52 -16.35 -8.22 -25.66
C ARG A 52 -15.71 -7.55 -24.43
N TYR A 53 -14.97 -8.31 -23.63
CA TYR A 53 -14.13 -7.80 -22.54
C TYR A 53 -12.65 -7.70 -22.92
N GLN A 54 -12.32 -7.48 -24.20
CA GLN A 54 -11.01 -6.94 -24.54
C GLN A 54 -10.90 -5.54 -23.94
N VAL A 55 -10.36 -5.48 -22.72
CA VAL A 55 -9.78 -4.27 -22.18
C VAL A 55 -8.65 -3.90 -23.14
N LEU A 56 -8.96 -3.04 -24.11
CA LEU A 56 -8.00 -2.35 -24.97
C LEU A 56 -7.22 -1.34 -24.12
N GLY A 57 -6.64 -1.81 -23.02
CA GLY A 57 -5.74 -1.06 -22.17
C GLY A 57 -4.43 -0.91 -22.90
N VAL A 58 -4.37 0.00 -23.87
CA VAL A 58 -3.10 0.42 -24.45
C VAL A 58 -2.30 1.04 -23.30
N TYR A 59 -1.31 0.31 -22.81
CA TYR A 59 -0.38 0.83 -21.82
C TYR A 59 0.23 2.12 -22.36
N LYS A 60 0.24 3.19 -21.55
CA LYS A 60 0.74 4.50 -21.98
C LYS A 60 2.23 4.33 -22.34
N PRO A 61 2.60 4.50 -23.62
CA PRO A 61 3.95 4.19 -24.05
C PRO A 61 4.94 5.16 -23.40
N VAL A 62 6.18 4.72 -23.24
CA VAL A 62 7.19 5.40 -22.40
C VAL A 62 7.43 6.85 -22.86
N ASP A 63 7.37 7.11 -24.16
CA ASP A 63 7.47 8.42 -24.80
C ASP A 63 6.31 9.37 -24.44
N ARG A 64 5.13 8.82 -24.12
CA ARG A 64 3.92 9.58 -23.72
C ARG A 64 3.73 9.67 -22.21
N ARG A 65 4.64 9.10 -21.42
CA ARG A 65 4.58 9.17 -19.95
C ARG A 65 5.02 10.57 -19.51
N VAL A 66 4.11 11.30 -18.86
CA VAL A 66 4.44 12.57 -18.20
C VAL A 66 5.35 12.23 -17.01
N LYS A 67 6.59 12.73 -17.06
CA LYS A 67 7.50 12.64 -15.91
C LYS A 67 7.14 13.78 -14.96
N PRO A 68 7.03 13.53 -13.65
CA PRO A 68 6.87 14.61 -12.69
C PRO A 68 8.03 15.59 -12.84
N VAL A 69 7.73 16.88 -12.76
CA VAL A 69 8.75 17.92 -12.84
C VAL A 69 9.64 17.81 -11.59
N PRO A 70 10.97 17.70 -11.73
CA PRO A 70 11.86 17.72 -10.58
C PRO A 70 11.78 19.10 -9.91
N GLY A 71 11.11 19.17 -8.76
CA GLY A 71 11.01 20.36 -7.91
C GLY A 71 11.94 20.26 -6.71
N VAL A 72 12.32 21.41 -6.14
CA VAL A 72 13.01 21.46 -4.84
C VAL A 72 11.99 21.13 -3.75
N PHE A 73 12.34 20.26 -2.82
CA PHE A 73 11.49 19.95 -1.68
C PHE A 73 11.37 21.20 -0.79
N PRO A 74 10.16 21.67 -0.46
CA PRO A 74 9.99 22.89 0.31
C PRO A 74 10.51 22.72 1.73
N GLU A 75 11.31 23.69 2.21
CA GLU A 75 11.87 23.65 3.58
C GLU A 75 10.77 23.63 4.65
N ASP A 76 9.63 24.27 4.40
CA ASP A 76 8.50 24.29 5.33
C ASP A 76 7.88 22.89 5.53
N ALA A 77 8.08 21.96 4.59
CA ALA A 77 7.61 20.58 4.69
C ALA A 77 8.67 19.63 5.28
N ARG A 78 9.83 20.15 5.67
CA ARG A 78 10.94 19.36 6.19
C ARG A 78 10.60 18.83 7.59
N VAL A 79 10.79 17.53 7.77
CA VAL A 79 10.66 16.91 9.10
C VAL A 79 11.84 17.32 9.97
N LEU A 80 11.54 17.95 11.10
CA LEU A 80 12.52 18.30 12.13
C LEU A 80 12.50 17.23 13.21
N ARG A 81 13.69 16.70 13.52
CA ARG A 81 13.88 15.79 14.66
C ARG A 81 14.31 16.60 15.87
N GLN A 82 13.63 16.40 16.99
CA GLN A 82 13.92 17.06 18.26
C GLN A 82 13.95 16.02 19.39
N PHE A 83 14.64 16.37 20.48
CA PHE A 83 14.69 15.56 21.70
C PHE A 83 14.21 16.44 22.84
N PRO A 84 12.91 16.40 23.18
CA PRO A 84 12.37 17.22 24.27
C PRO A 84 12.98 16.85 25.64
N GLU A 85 13.42 15.61 25.78
CA GLU A 85 14.07 15.05 26.96
C GLU A 85 15.36 14.33 26.54
N ASP A 86 16.31 14.19 27.46
CA ASP A 86 17.51 13.39 27.21
C ASP A 86 17.13 11.91 27.07
N PRO A 87 17.31 11.30 25.87
CA PRO A 87 16.94 9.91 25.64
C PRO A 87 17.77 8.91 26.45
N LEU A 88 18.91 9.34 27.01
CA LEU A 88 19.83 8.49 27.76
C LEU A 88 19.61 8.56 29.28
N ALA A 89 18.76 9.49 29.75
CA ALA A 89 18.56 9.72 31.19
C ALA A 89 17.98 8.50 31.92
N THR A 90 17.23 7.63 31.23
CA THR A 90 16.60 6.44 31.82
C THR A 90 17.50 5.20 31.75
N LEU A 91 18.71 5.30 31.20
CA LEU A 91 19.61 4.15 31.10
C LEU A 91 20.07 3.70 32.48
N VAL A 92 19.93 2.40 32.74
CA VAL A 92 20.42 1.78 33.97
C VAL A 92 21.95 1.63 33.86
N PRO A 93 22.72 2.01 34.90
CA PRO A 93 24.15 1.79 34.91
C PRO A 93 24.46 0.29 34.84
N LEU A 94 25.46 -0.07 34.02
CA LEU A 94 25.87 -1.46 33.85
C LEU A 94 26.75 -1.93 35.02
N ASP A 95 26.48 -3.13 35.52
CA ASP A 95 27.34 -3.79 36.49
C ASP A 95 28.61 -4.31 35.78
N PRO A 96 29.83 -4.04 36.30
CA PRO A 96 31.06 -4.62 35.77
C PRO A 96 31.10 -6.15 35.81
N ASN A 97 30.32 -6.79 36.69
CA ASN A 97 30.20 -8.25 36.78
C ASN A 97 28.77 -8.70 36.48
N PRO A 98 28.40 -8.80 35.19
CA PRO A 98 27.04 -9.15 34.80
C PRO A 98 26.66 -10.57 35.27
N PRO A 99 25.42 -10.79 35.72
CA PRO A 99 24.94 -12.12 36.07
C PRO A 99 24.90 -13.03 34.84
N VAL A 100 24.90 -14.35 35.08
CA VAL A 100 24.70 -15.33 34.02
C VAL A 100 23.32 -15.13 33.38
N PHE A 101 23.26 -15.29 32.06
CA PHE A 101 22.01 -15.15 31.32
C PHE A 101 20.95 -16.15 31.79
N GLU A 102 19.77 -15.63 32.08
CA GLU A 102 18.58 -16.42 32.36
C GLU A 102 17.53 -16.07 31.32
N PRO A 103 16.93 -17.06 30.63
CA PRO A 103 15.89 -16.80 29.64
C PRO A 103 14.67 -16.10 30.26
N THR A 104 14.20 -15.03 29.63
CA THR A 104 12.93 -14.36 29.97
C THR A 104 11.83 -14.79 29.00
N ALA A 105 10.58 -14.43 29.28
CA ALA A 105 9.43 -14.68 28.40
C ALA A 105 9.65 -14.20 26.95
N LYS A 106 10.31 -13.05 26.76
CA LYS A 106 10.64 -12.51 25.43
C LYS A 106 11.99 -12.98 24.90
N LEU A 107 13.01 -12.96 25.75
CA LEU A 107 14.39 -13.28 25.39
C LEU A 107 14.69 -14.74 25.74
N THR A 108 14.29 -15.65 24.85
CA THR A 108 14.55 -17.10 24.98
C THR A 108 15.98 -17.43 24.60
N LYS A 109 16.47 -18.59 25.02
CA LYS A 109 17.81 -19.06 24.66
C LYS A 109 17.97 -19.22 23.14
N GLU A 110 16.97 -19.75 22.46
CA GLU A 110 16.99 -19.90 20.99
C GLU A 110 17.13 -18.56 20.27
N ARG A 111 16.42 -17.52 20.75
CA ARG A 111 16.53 -16.16 20.20
C ARG A 111 17.91 -15.57 20.45
N MET A 112 18.48 -15.80 21.63
CA MET A 112 19.84 -15.36 21.97
C MET A 112 20.90 -16.05 21.11
N ASP A 113 20.80 -17.37 20.95
CA ASP A 113 21.73 -18.16 20.12
C ASP A 113 21.61 -17.75 18.63
N GLY A 114 20.41 -17.38 18.18
CA GLY A 114 20.16 -16.87 16.83
C GLY A 114 20.77 -15.49 16.53
N LEU A 115 21.06 -14.68 17.55
CA LEU A 115 21.72 -13.37 17.36
C LEU A 115 23.21 -13.50 16.99
N GLN A 116 23.83 -14.65 17.23
CA GLN A 116 25.23 -14.95 16.89
C GLN A 116 26.21 -13.84 17.33
N ILE A 117 26.08 -13.36 18.57
CA ILE A 117 26.82 -12.19 19.11
C ILE A 117 28.33 -12.31 18.93
N ASN A 118 28.88 -13.52 19.00
CA ASN A 118 30.31 -13.78 18.90
C ASN A 118 30.64 -14.82 17.81
N SER A 119 30.09 -14.67 16.61
CA SER A 119 30.38 -15.59 15.48
C SER A 119 31.87 -15.68 15.15
N ASP A 120 32.57 -14.56 15.28
CA ASP A 120 33.96 -14.39 14.85
C ASP A 120 34.96 -14.65 16.00
N GLY A 121 34.47 -14.90 17.22
CA GLY A 121 35.29 -15.12 18.41
C GLY A 121 36.07 -13.87 18.87
N PHE A 122 35.66 -12.67 18.43
CA PHE A 122 36.31 -11.41 18.79
C PHE A 122 36.09 -11.03 20.26
N LEU A 123 34.90 -11.32 20.80
CA LEU A 123 34.52 -10.93 22.16
C LEU A 123 35.01 -11.93 23.19
N TRP A 124 35.38 -11.43 24.37
CA TRP A 124 35.71 -12.27 25.52
C TRP A 124 34.45 -12.88 26.15
N PRO A 125 34.55 -14.01 26.85
CA PRO A 125 33.39 -14.64 27.50
C PRO A 125 32.67 -13.69 28.49
N GLU A 126 33.39 -12.78 29.14
CA GLU A 126 32.84 -11.76 30.02
C GLU A 126 32.07 -10.67 29.26
N GLU A 127 32.59 -10.23 28.10
CA GLU A 127 31.93 -9.25 27.25
C GLU A 127 30.66 -9.82 26.63
N GLU A 128 30.69 -11.08 26.22
CA GLU A 128 29.50 -11.77 25.71
C GLU A 128 28.39 -11.82 26.76
N LYS A 129 28.74 -12.13 28.03
CA LYS A 129 27.79 -12.06 29.16
C LYS A 129 27.26 -10.65 29.38
N LEU A 130 28.10 -9.63 29.24
CA LEU A 130 27.68 -8.23 29.36
C LEU A 130 26.64 -7.86 28.29
N PHE A 131 26.86 -8.27 27.03
CA PHE A 131 25.88 -8.06 25.97
C PHE A 131 24.56 -8.77 26.27
N GLN A 132 24.61 -10.03 26.70
CA GLN A 132 23.40 -10.77 27.11
C GLN A 132 22.65 -10.04 28.23
N HIS A 133 23.37 -9.44 29.18
CA HIS A 133 22.78 -8.63 30.24
C HIS A 133 22.15 -7.32 29.72
N ILE A 134 22.81 -6.61 28.80
CA ILE A 134 22.28 -5.40 28.16
C ILE A 134 20.98 -5.70 27.42
N PHE A 135 20.91 -6.82 26.67
CA PHE A 135 19.70 -7.24 25.99
C PHE A 135 18.57 -7.56 26.97
N ARG A 136 18.88 -8.20 28.11
CA ARG A 136 17.90 -8.45 29.17
C ARG A 136 17.35 -7.16 29.76
N LEU A 137 18.20 -6.18 30.06
CA LEU A 137 17.76 -4.88 30.59
C LEU A 137 16.86 -4.12 29.61
N ASN A 138 17.11 -4.27 28.31
CA ASN A 138 16.39 -3.58 27.24
C ASN A 138 15.41 -4.49 26.49
N GLU A 139 14.96 -5.59 27.10
CA GLU A 139 14.16 -6.62 26.42
C GLU A 139 12.86 -6.09 25.79
N LYS A 140 12.32 -4.99 26.32
CA LYS A 140 11.09 -4.35 25.83
C LYS A 140 11.26 -3.66 24.48
N VAL A 141 12.50 -3.30 24.11
CA VAL A 141 12.82 -2.61 22.86
C VAL A 141 12.99 -3.60 21.71
N LEU A 142 13.28 -4.87 22.02
CA LEU A 142 13.49 -5.91 21.03
C LEU A 142 12.14 -6.37 20.47
N ALA A 143 11.99 -6.29 19.15
CA ALA A 143 10.82 -6.78 18.44
C ALA A 143 11.14 -8.13 17.79
N PHE A 144 10.61 -9.22 18.36
CA PHE A 144 10.73 -10.56 17.79
C PHE A 144 9.51 -10.94 16.96
N GLU A 145 8.34 -10.39 17.31
CA GLU A 145 7.08 -10.57 16.60
C GLU A 145 6.54 -9.22 16.13
N GLU A 146 5.64 -9.22 15.13
CA GLU A 146 5.05 -7.97 14.62
C GLU A 146 4.31 -7.18 15.71
N GLY A 147 3.71 -7.87 16.68
CA GLY A 147 3.04 -7.24 17.82
C GLY A 147 4.00 -6.53 18.80
N ASP A 148 5.30 -6.84 18.75
CA ASP A 148 6.31 -6.15 19.55
C ASP A 148 6.83 -4.87 18.86
N ARG A 149 6.42 -4.61 17.62
CA ARG A 149 6.83 -3.43 16.88
C ARG A 149 6.36 -2.16 17.58
N GLY A 150 7.30 -1.43 18.17
CA GLY A 150 7.05 -0.10 18.73
C GLY A 150 6.94 0.98 17.65
N THR A 151 6.24 2.06 17.99
CA THR A 151 6.31 3.34 17.27
C THR A 151 7.17 4.32 18.05
N PHE A 152 7.80 5.25 17.36
CA PHE A 152 8.49 6.36 18.02
C PHE A 152 7.47 7.31 18.66
N ARG A 153 7.91 8.00 19.71
CA ARG A 153 7.15 9.11 20.31
C ARG A 153 6.88 10.17 19.25
N GLU A 154 5.65 10.69 19.20
CA GLU A 154 5.24 11.71 18.23
C GLU A 154 6.02 13.02 18.43
N ASP A 155 6.34 13.39 19.68
CA ASP A 155 7.07 14.62 20.02
C ASP A 155 8.50 14.70 19.45
N TYR A 156 9.06 13.57 18.99
CA TYR A 156 10.42 13.55 18.45
C TYR A 156 10.50 14.10 17.03
N PHE A 157 9.39 14.10 16.30
CA PHE A 157 9.36 14.46 14.89
C PHE A 157 8.24 15.47 14.64
N SER A 158 8.54 16.54 13.91
CA SER A 158 7.48 17.42 13.43
C SER A 158 6.51 16.65 12.51
N PRO A 159 5.22 17.02 12.48
CA PRO A 159 4.26 16.38 11.57
C PRO A 159 4.76 16.36 10.13
N TYR A 160 4.57 15.22 9.46
CA TYR A 160 4.92 15.10 8.05
C TYR A 160 3.95 15.91 7.19
N ILE A 161 4.47 16.83 6.38
CA ILE A 161 3.68 17.61 5.44
C ILE A 161 3.98 17.05 4.04
N ILE A 162 2.96 16.55 3.35
CA ILE A 162 3.09 16.13 1.95
C ILE A 162 2.96 17.40 1.09
N PRO A 163 4.03 17.88 0.44
CA PRO A 163 3.92 19.05 -0.42
C PRO A 163 3.05 18.73 -1.62
N THR A 164 1.94 19.46 -1.78
CA THR A 164 1.03 19.32 -2.91
C THR A 164 1.39 20.32 -4.00
N ILE A 165 1.45 19.86 -5.24
CA ILE A 165 1.52 20.73 -6.42
C ILE A 165 0.08 21.09 -6.80
N PRO A 166 -0.23 22.36 -7.15
CA PRO A 166 -1.56 22.71 -7.64
C PRO A 166 -1.92 21.81 -8.83
N HIS A 167 -2.98 21.03 -8.66
CA HIS A 167 -3.46 20.16 -9.71
C HIS A 167 -4.12 21.00 -10.80
N VAL A 168 -3.69 20.85 -12.04
CA VAL A 168 -4.45 21.36 -13.18
C VAL A 168 -5.59 20.37 -13.41
N PRO A 169 -6.86 20.76 -13.18
CA PRO A 169 -7.98 19.87 -13.46
C PRO A 169 -7.89 19.45 -14.92
N TRP A 170 -7.93 18.14 -15.16
CA TRP A 170 -8.03 17.63 -16.51
C TRP A 170 -9.40 18.04 -17.06
N MET A 171 -9.41 19.13 -17.84
CA MET A 171 -10.57 19.50 -18.63
C MET A 171 -10.53 18.62 -19.88
N ASP A 172 -11.28 17.53 -19.86
CA ASP A 172 -11.49 16.77 -21.07
C ASP A 172 -12.33 17.63 -22.03
N LYS A 173 -12.12 17.48 -23.34
CA LYS A 173 -12.95 18.22 -24.30
C LYS A 173 -14.38 17.73 -24.11
N ASN A 174 -15.34 18.66 -23.96
CA ASN A 174 -16.75 18.29 -23.96
C ASN A 174 -17.03 17.39 -25.17
N ILE A 175 -17.56 16.20 -24.90
CA ILE A 175 -17.96 15.27 -25.95
C ILE A 175 -18.93 16.03 -26.84
N PRO A 176 -18.65 16.15 -28.15
CA PRO A 176 -19.52 16.92 -29.04
C PRO A 176 -20.91 16.30 -29.04
N ILE A 177 -21.94 17.11 -28.77
CA ILE A 177 -23.33 16.65 -28.80
C ILE A 177 -23.62 16.17 -30.23
N PRO A 178 -24.10 14.92 -30.40
CA PRO A 178 -24.44 14.41 -31.71
C PRO A 178 -25.50 15.30 -32.38
N PRO A 179 -25.38 15.56 -33.69
CA PRO A 179 -26.22 16.56 -34.37
C PRO A 179 -27.72 16.27 -34.32
N GLY A 180 -28.14 15.02 -34.05
CA GLY A 180 -29.55 14.65 -33.91
C GLY A 180 -30.23 15.14 -32.61
N ILE A 181 -29.45 15.58 -31.61
CA ILE A 181 -29.97 16.08 -30.31
C ILE A 181 -29.84 17.61 -30.22
N LYS A 182 -29.26 18.28 -31.22
CA LYS A 182 -29.25 19.74 -31.27
C LYS A 182 -30.64 20.24 -31.66
N GLU A 183 -31.40 20.75 -30.69
CA GLU A 183 -32.63 21.51 -30.98
C GLU A 183 -32.30 22.69 -31.92
N GLN A 184 -33.14 22.88 -32.95
CA GLN A 184 -33.01 23.93 -33.97
C GLN A 184 -33.30 25.33 -33.42
#